data_AF-A0A7X7CVN1-F1
#
_entry.id   AF-A0A7X7CVN1-F1
#
_cell.length_a   1.000
_cell.length_b   1.000
_cell.length_c   1.000
_cell.angle_alpha   90.00
_cell.angle_beta   90.00
_cell.angle_gamma   90.00
#
_symmetry.space_group_name_H-M   'P 1'
#
loop_
_entity.id
_entity.type
_entity.pdbx_description
1 polymer ?
#
loop_
_entity_poly.entity_id
_entity_poly.type
_entity_poly.pdbx_seq_one_letter_code
_entity_poly.pdbx_strand_id
1 'polypeptide(L)'
;EAAFSRSSAIYDTTIGWRFVNPQMKSRYGTDQMPETAEDVAADFKVSREDQDAFALRSQQRAAAAQESGFFEEEIVPVEIPQRKGDPVVVSRDEHPRQTSLEALAKLKPIVRPDGTVTAGNASGVNDGAAAMIIASAKAVERFGLEPRARLVAMATAGVAPRIMGVGPAPATRRLLEKTGVRLDQIDVIELNEAFASQGLAVVRDLGLPDDSPKVNPNGGAIALGHPLGMSGARIVLTAAHQLRRTGGRYAVATMCIGVGQGIATLIERV
;
A
#
# COMPACT_ATOMS: atom_id res chain seq x y z
N GLU A 1 13.74 -5.46 -36.24
CA GLU A 1 14.56 -4.24 -36.39
C GLU A 1 15.39 -4.34 -37.65
N ALA A 2 15.73 -3.20 -38.27
CA ALA A 2 16.65 -3.12 -39.40
C ALA A 2 17.84 -2.23 -39.03
N ALA A 3 19.01 -2.49 -39.63
CA ALA A 3 20.18 -1.63 -39.45
C ALA A 3 19.86 -0.18 -39.84
N PHE A 4 20.46 0.79 -39.16
CA PHE A 4 20.27 2.24 -39.37
C PHE A 4 18.85 2.76 -39.10
N SER A 5 18.12 2.10 -38.19
CA SER A 5 16.80 2.59 -37.76
C SER A 5 16.87 4.02 -37.21
N ARG A 6 15.92 4.86 -37.65
CA ARG A 6 15.75 6.25 -37.16
C ARG A 6 14.68 6.36 -36.07
N SER A 7 14.04 5.25 -35.71
CA SER A 7 12.98 5.22 -34.69
C SER A 7 13.57 5.03 -33.30
N SER A 8 14.12 6.11 -32.73
CA SER A 8 14.54 6.14 -31.32
C SER A 8 13.42 6.70 -30.44
N ALA A 9 13.25 6.14 -29.25
CA ALA A 9 12.29 6.60 -28.25
C ALA A 9 12.92 6.52 -26.86
N ILE A 10 12.62 7.51 -26.02
CA ILE A 10 13.02 7.57 -24.61
C ILE A 10 11.76 7.39 -23.77
N TYR A 11 11.84 6.56 -22.73
CA TYR A 11 10.74 6.29 -21.82
C TYR A 11 11.14 6.61 -20.39
N ASP A 12 10.27 7.32 -19.67
CA ASP A 12 10.40 7.47 -18.23
C ASP A 12 10.09 6.13 -17.54
N THR A 13 10.91 5.77 -16.56
CA THR A 13 10.77 4.56 -15.75
C THR A 13 10.25 4.83 -14.35
N THR A 14 9.99 6.09 -14.01
CA THR A 14 9.44 6.50 -12.71
C THR A 14 8.22 5.65 -12.35
N ILE A 15 7.21 5.58 -13.23
CA ILE A 15 6.04 4.72 -13.06
C ILE A 15 5.28 4.51 -14.38
N GLY A 16 4.49 3.43 -14.48
CA GLY A 16 3.51 3.22 -15.55
C GLY A 16 4.00 2.42 -16.76
N TRP A 17 3.19 2.38 -17.81
CA TRP A 17 3.45 1.58 -19.01
C TRP A 17 4.58 2.17 -19.88
N ARG A 18 5.50 1.31 -20.33
CA ARG A 18 6.52 1.61 -21.35
C ARG A 18 6.76 0.37 -22.20
N PHE A 19 7.29 0.55 -23.41
CA PHE A 19 7.47 -0.55 -24.38
C PHE A 19 6.20 -1.40 -24.57
N VAL A 20 5.05 -0.71 -24.74
CA VAL A 20 3.74 -1.34 -24.78
C VAL A 20 3.63 -2.37 -25.91
N ASN A 21 3.32 -3.61 -25.54
CA ASN A 21 3.01 -4.66 -26.51
C ASN A 21 1.61 -4.41 -27.13
N PRO A 22 1.48 -4.29 -28.46
CA PRO A 22 0.17 -4.11 -29.11
C PRO A 22 -0.86 -5.19 -28.77
N GLN A 23 -0.42 -6.43 -28.54
CA GLN A 23 -1.29 -7.54 -28.13
C GLN A 23 -1.78 -7.41 -26.68
N MET A 24 -0.98 -6.80 -25.80
CA MET A 24 -1.43 -6.49 -24.43
C MET A 24 -2.54 -5.44 -24.49
N LYS A 25 -2.29 -4.34 -25.21
CA LYS A 25 -3.24 -3.24 -25.37
C LYS A 25 -4.56 -3.72 -25.97
N SER A 26 -4.53 -4.56 -27.01
CA SER A 26 -5.75 -5.03 -27.67
C SER A 26 -6.55 -6.05 -26.88
N ARG A 27 -5.90 -6.86 -26.03
CA ARG A 27 -6.58 -7.93 -25.27
C ARG A 27 -7.04 -7.50 -23.89
N TYR A 28 -6.25 -6.67 -23.21
CA TYR A 28 -6.45 -6.37 -21.79
C TYR A 28 -6.43 -4.89 -21.45
N GLY A 29 -6.13 -4.02 -22.42
CA GLY A 29 -5.87 -2.60 -22.16
C GLY A 29 -4.44 -2.34 -21.70
N THR A 30 -4.12 -1.06 -21.56
CA THR A 30 -2.88 -0.57 -20.93
C THR A 30 -3.20 0.66 -20.11
N ASP A 31 -4.26 0.53 -19.31
CA ASP A 31 -4.76 1.59 -18.45
C ASP A 31 -3.69 1.92 -17.41
N GLN A 32 -3.44 3.21 -17.22
CA GLN A 32 -2.58 3.73 -16.17
C GLN A 32 -3.23 3.45 -14.81
N MET A 33 -2.41 3.42 -13.75
CA MET A 33 -2.92 3.06 -12.42
C MET A 33 -4.10 3.95 -11.96
N PRO A 34 -4.10 5.29 -12.17
CA PRO A 34 -5.27 6.11 -11.88
C PRO A 34 -6.52 5.76 -12.70
N GLU A 35 -6.36 5.37 -13.97
CA GLU A 35 -7.50 4.94 -14.81
C GLU A 35 -8.13 3.67 -14.24
N THR A 36 -7.31 2.70 -13.80
CA THR A 36 -7.83 1.50 -13.12
C THR A 36 -8.54 1.83 -11.80
N ALA A 37 -8.14 2.90 -11.11
CA ALA A 37 -8.75 3.33 -9.87
C ALA A 37 -10.11 4.01 -10.09
N GLU A 38 -10.28 4.75 -11.19
CA GLU A 38 -11.57 5.29 -11.64
C GLU A 38 -12.53 4.17 -12.02
N ASP A 39 -12.01 3.19 -12.75
CA ASP A 39 -12.72 1.99 -13.15
C ASP A 39 -13.21 1.19 -11.94
N VAL A 40 -12.37 1.03 -10.90
CA VAL A 40 -12.80 0.43 -9.62
C VAL A 40 -13.84 1.30 -8.93
N ALA A 41 -13.67 2.62 -8.89
CA ALA A 41 -14.65 3.52 -8.28
C ALA A 41 -16.03 3.38 -8.95
N ALA A 42 -16.07 3.31 -10.28
CA ALA A 42 -17.29 3.15 -11.05
C ALA A 42 -17.94 1.77 -10.83
N ASP A 43 -17.19 0.68 -11.04
CA ASP A 43 -17.72 -0.69 -10.96
C ASP A 43 -18.19 -1.05 -9.54
N PHE A 44 -17.46 -0.59 -8.52
CA PHE A 44 -17.71 -0.91 -7.12
C PHE A 44 -18.45 0.22 -6.37
N LYS A 45 -18.92 1.24 -7.10
CA LYS A 45 -19.74 2.35 -6.58
C LYS A 45 -19.08 3.04 -5.38
N VAL A 46 -17.80 3.36 -5.49
CA VAL A 46 -17.05 4.09 -4.47
C VAL A 46 -17.12 5.58 -4.77
N SER A 47 -17.92 6.30 -3.97
CA SER A 47 -18.16 7.73 -4.16
C SER A 47 -16.90 8.57 -3.96
N ARG A 48 -16.89 9.79 -4.51
CA ARG A 48 -15.78 10.74 -4.31
C ARG A 48 -15.67 11.14 -2.83
N GLU A 49 -16.81 11.31 -2.18
CA GLU A 49 -16.92 11.71 -0.78
C GLU A 49 -16.31 10.65 0.13
N ASP A 50 -16.58 9.37 -0.12
CA ASP A 50 -15.98 8.26 0.64
C ASP A 50 -14.47 8.19 0.42
N GLN A 51 -14.02 8.38 -0.83
CA GLN A 51 -12.59 8.40 -1.18
C GLN A 51 -11.83 9.49 -0.43
N ASP A 52 -12.37 10.71 -0.40
CA ASP A 52 -11.76 11.83 0.30
C ASP A 52 -11.82 11.63 1.83
N ALA A 53 -12.90 11.04 2.36
CA ALA A 53 -13.00 10.70 3.78
C ALA A 53 -11.98 9.63 4.20
N PHE A 54 -11.77 8.61 3.36
CA PHE A 54 -10.74 7.59 3.58
C PHE A 54 -9.34 8.20 3.55
N ALA A 55 -9.06 9.07 2.59
CA ALA A 55 -7.79 9.78 2.48
C ALA A 55 -7.52 10.68 3.70
N LEU A 56 -8.53 11.41 4.19
CA LEU A 56 -8.41 12.21 5.40
C LEU A 56 -8.08 11.33 6.62
N ARG A 57 -8.77 10.20 6.80
CA ARG A 57 -8.48 9.27 7.91
C ARG A 57 -7.06 8.76 7.86
N SER A 58 -6.54 8.44 6.67
CA SER A 58 -5.15 8.00 6.50
C SER A 58 -4.17 9.09 6.97
N GLN A 59 -4.39 10.35 6.58
CA GLN A 59 -3.56 11.48 7.00
C GLN A 59 -3.64 11.74 8.50
N GLN A 60 -4.84 11.71 9.09
CA GLN A 60 -5.03 11.91 10.53
C GLN A 60 -4.36 10.83 11.37
N ARG A 61 -4.49 9.55 10.96
CA ARG A 61 -3.87 8.43 11.66
C ARG A 61 -2.36 8.44 11.53
N ALA A 62 -1.82 8.77 10.35
CA ALA A 62 -0.38 8.92 10.15
C ALA A 62 0.20 10.07 10.99
N ALA A 63 -0.48 11.23 11.02
CA ALA A 63 -0.07 12.35 11.86
C ALA A 63 -0.03 11.96 13.34
N ALA A 64 -1.08 11.33 13.86
CA ALA A 64 -1.14 10.86 15.24
C ALA A 64 -0.06 9.81 15.55
N ALA A 65 0.19 8.87 14.65
CA ALA A 65 1.24 7.87 14.79
C ALA A 65 2.63 8.53 14.86
N GLN A 66 2.88 9.50 13.98
CA GLN A 66 4.14 10.25 13.95
C GLN A 66 4.34 11.12 15.21
N GLU A 67 3.28 11.76 15.72
CA GLU A 67 3.31 12.53 16.96
C GLU A 67 3.52 11.65 18.21
N SER A 68 3.01 10.42 18.19
CA SER A 68 3.15 9.45 19.29
C SER A 68 4.50 8.72 19.33
N GLY A 69 5.40 9.00 18.37
CA GLY A 69 6.68 8.30 18.22
C GLY A 69 6.56 6.88 17.64
N PHE A 70 5.40 6.48 17.12
CA PHE A 70 5.21 5.12 16.57
C PHE A 70 6.20 4.81 15.44
N PHE A 71 6.39 5.74 14.50
CA PHE A 71 7.33 5.54 13.39
C PHE A 71 8.80 5.68 13.80
N GLU A 72 9.11 6.34 14.92
CA GLU A 72 10.48 6.45 15.42
C GLU A 72 11.06 5.08 15.79
N GLU A 73 10.20 4.14 16.20
CA GLU A 73 10.59 2.74 16.47
C GLU A 73 10.83 1.91 15.19
N GLU A 74 10.34 2.37 14.03
CA GLU A 74 10.48 1.68 12.73
C GLU A 74 11.60 2.30 11.87
N ILE A 75 11.90 3.58 12.06
CA ILE A 75 12.80 4.36 11.19
C ILE A 75 14.23 4.32 11.69
N VAL A 76 15.14 3.94 10.79
CA VAL A 76 16.57 4.25 10.91
C VAL A 76 16.84 5.52 10.09
N PRO A 77 17.37 6.61 10.70
CA PRO A 77 17.63 7.85 9.98
C PRO A 77 18.62 7.70 8.82
N VAL A 78 18.43 8.50 7.77
CA VAL A 78 19.35 8.60 6.64
C VAL A 78 20.10 9.92 6.70
N GLU A 79 21.43 9.85 6.71
CA GLU A 79 22.30 11.03 6.69
C GLU A 79 22.70 11.38 5.25
N ILE A 80 22.46 12.63 4.86
CA ILE A 80 22.77 13.15 3.52
C ILE A 80 23.98 14.09 3.62
N PRO A 81 25.17 13.67 3.15
CA PRO A 81 26.38 14.48 3.19
C PRO A 81 26.20 15.83 2.49
N GLN A 82 26.63 16.90 3.15
CA GLN A 82 26.61 18.25 2.60
C GLN A 82 28.00 18.68 2.17
N ARG A 83 28.09 19.53 1.12
CA ARG A 83 29.38 20.07 0.67
C ARG A 83 30.10 20.88 1.75
N LYS A 84 29.34 21.51 2.64
CA LYS A 84 29.80 22.27 3.82
C LYS A 84 28.80 22.07 4.96
N GLY A 85 29.29 21.92 6.18
CA GLY A 85 28.47 21.74 7.37
C GLY A 85 28.13 20.27 7.66
N ASP A 86 27.35 20.07 8.71
CA ASP A 86 26.90 18.75 9.16
C ASP A 86 25.91 18.12 8.16
N PRO A 87 25.81 16.78 8.11
CA PRO A 87 24.86 16.11 7.23
C PRO A 87 23.41 16.49 7.57
N VAL A 88 22.56 16.55 6.54
CA VAL A 88 21.12 16.63 6.76
C VAL A 88 20.61 15.26 7.18
N VAL A 89 19.99 15.17 8.34
CA VAL A 89 19.43 13.91 8.86
C VAL A 89 17.95 13.84 8.50
N VAL A 90 17.59 12.83 7.72
CA VAL A 90 16.19 12.50 7.40
C VAL A 90 15.75 11.38 8.33
N SER A 91 14.93 11.71 9.33
CA SER A 91 14.47 10.79 10.39
C SER A 91 12.95 10.68 10.51
N ARG A 92 12.21 11.30 9.58
CA ARG A 92 10.75 11.37 9.61
C ARG A 92 10.21 11.14 8.20
N ASP A 93 9.09 10.44 8.10
CA ASP A 93 8.33 10.39 6.85
C ASP A 93 7.91 11.80 6.43
N GLU A 94 8.17 12.14 5.17
CA GLU A 94 7.97 13.49 4.61
C GLU A 94 6.69 13.65 3.79
N HIS A 95 6.05 12.53 3.41
CA HIS A 95 4.84 12.54 2.60
C HIS A 95 3.54 12.91 3.36
N PRO A 96 3.41 12.68 4.69
CA PRO A 96 2.24 13.10 5.44
C PRO A 96 1.98 14.60 5.31
N ARG A 97 0.71 14.97 5.17
CA ARG A 97 0.29 16.35 4.89
C ARG A 97 -0.89 16.74 5.75
N GLN A 98 -0.85 17.97 6.28
CA GLN A 98 -2.03 18.58 6.90
C GLN A 98 -3.12 18.73 5.84
N THR A 99 -4.28 18.17 6.10
CA THR A 99 -5.37 18.12 5.12
C THR A 99 -6.73 18.31 5.79
N SER A 100 -7.73 18.63 4.99
CA SER A 100 -9.13 18.74 5.42
C SER A 100 -10.06 18.26 4.29
N LEU A 101 -11.30 17.91 4.62
CA LEU A 101 -12.28 17.51 3.60
C LEU A 101 -12.51 18.65 2.59
N GLU A 102 -12.54 19.90 3.03
CA GLU A 102 -12.73 21.05 2.15
C GLU A 102 -11.56 21.23 1.18
N ALA A 103 -10.34 20.94 1.63
CA ALA A 103 -9.16 20.98 0.77
C ALA A 103 -9.19 19.83 -0.25
N LEU A 104 -9.54 18.62 0.18
CA LEU A 104 -9.65 17.44 -0.69
C LEU A 104 -10.76 17.62 -1.74
N ALA A 105 -11.94 18.10 -1.35
CA ALA A 105 -13.07 18.32 -2.25
C ALA A 105 -12.78 19.34 -3.37
N LYS A 106 -11.86 20.29 -3.14
CA LYS A 106 -11.44 21.28 -4.15
C LYS A 106 -10.50 20.69 -5.22
N LEU A 107 -9.92 19.52 -4.99
CA LEU A 107 -9.00 18.91 -5.94
C LEU A 107 -9.76 18.38 -7.15
N LYS A 108 -9.22 18.71 -8.33
CA LYS A 108 -9.72 18.21 -9.60
C LYS A 108 -9.29 16.75 -9.79
N PRO A 109 -10.15 15.90 -10.36
CA PRO A 109 -9.75 14.55 -10.72
C PRO A 109 -8.61 14.55 -11.74
N ILE A 110 -7.73 13.54 -11.66
CA ILE A 110 -6.50 13.48 -12.46
C ILE A 110 -6.67 12.78 -13.82
N VAL A 111 -7.71 11.95 -13.97
CA VAL A 111 -7.95 11.17 -15.19
C VAL A 111 -8.89 11.89 -16.15
N ARG A 112 -10.07 12.29 -15.66
CA ARG A 112 -11.14 12.91 -16.45
C ARG A 112 -11.96 13.89 -15.61
N PRO A 113 -12.57 14.95 -16.17
CA PRO A 113 -13.26 15.99 -15.39
C PRO A 113 -14.39 15.50 -14.49
N ASP A 114 -15.09 14.45 -14.89
CA ASP A 114 -16.18 13.78 -14.18
C ASP A 114 -15.71 12.59 -13.33
N GLY A 115 -14.39 12.44 -13.16
CA GLY A 115 -13.77 11.39 -12.36
C GLY A 115 -13.85 11.64 -10.86
N THR A 116 -13.29 10.71 -10.09
CA THR A 116 -13.31 10.70 -8.62
C THR A 116 -11.90 10.62 -8.02
N VAL A 117 -10.92 10.14 -8.77
CA VAL A 117 -9.54 9.96 -8.31
C VAL A 117 -8.79 11.27 -8.44
N THR A 118 -8.20 11.74 -7.34
CA THR A 118 -7.43 12.99 -7.25
C THR A 118 -6.04 12.72 -6.67
N ALA A 119 -5.16 13.72 -6.76
CA ALA A 119 -3.88 13.68 -6.03
C ALA A 119 -4.06 13.62 -4.49
N GLY A 120 -5.24 14.00 -3.97
CA GLY A 120 -5.54 14.01 -2.55
C GLY A 120 -5.96 12.65 -2.00
N ASN A 121 -6.51 11.78 -2.84
CA ASN A 121 -7.04 10.46 -2.47
C ASN A 121 -6.29 9.30 -3.14
N ALA A 122 -5.08 9.57 -3.63
CA ALA A 122 -4.12 8.61 -4.16
C ALA A 122 -2.78 8.73 -3.41
N SER A 123 -1.99 7.65 -3.42
CA SER A 123 -0.59 7.72 -2.98
C SER A 123 0.29 8.46 -3.98
N GLY A 124 1.43 8.97 -3.50
CA GLY A 124 2.48 9.52 -4.36
C GLY A 124 3.41 8.45 -4.97
N VAL A 125 4.41 8.93 -5.71
CA VAL A 125 5.64 8.18 -6.02
C VAL A 125 6.70 8.65 -5.03
N ASN A 126 7.40 7.71 -4.41
CA ASN A 126 8.25 7.99 -3.26
C ASN A 126 9.50 7.10 -3.27
N ASP A 127 10.48 7.49 -2.46
CA ASP A 127 11.70 6.74 -2.22
C ASP A 127 11.70 6.11 -0.83
N GLY A 128 12.27 4.91 -0.69
CA GLY A 128 12.38 4.25 0.60
C GLY A 128 12.90 2.82 0.50
N ALA A 129 13.43 2.31 1.61
CA ALA A 129 13.87 0.93 1.77
C ALA A 129 13.39 0.37 3.11
N ALA A 130 13.14 -0.94 3.16
CA ALA A 130 12.81 -1.65 4.40
C ALA A 130 13.45 -3.05 4.36
N ALA A 131 13.85 -3.54 5.53
CA ALA A 131 14.43 -4.87 5.69
C ALA A 131 13.96 -5.49 7.00
N MET A 132 13.93 -6.83 7.03
CA MET A 132 13.60 -7.61 8.22
C MET A 132 14.43 -8.89 8.25
N ILE A 133 14.73 -9.37 9.46
CA ILE A 133 15.40 -10.65 9.67
C ILE A 133 14.32 -11.73 9.74
N ILE A 134 14.44 -12.77 8.90
CA ILE A 134 13.63 -13.99 8.98
C ILE A 134 14.54 -15.12 9.44
N ALA A 135 14.17 -15.79 10.53
CA ALA A 135 14.98 -16.82 11.15
C ALA A 135 14.13 -18.06 11.47
N SER A 136 14.72 -19.25 11.30
CA SER A 136 14.18 -20.49 11.87
C SER A 136 14.34 -20.50 13.39
N ALA A 137 13.57 -21.32 14.11
CA ALA A 137 13.71 -21.47 15.57
C ALA A 137 15.16 -21.77 16.01
N LYS A 138 15.86 -22.65 15.27
CA LYS A 138 17.28 -22.96 15.53
C LYS A 138 18.20 -21.75 15.36
N ALA A 139 17.90 -20.88 14.40
CA ALA A 139 18.68 -19.66 14.17
C ALA A 139 18.37 -18.61 15.25
N VAL A 140 17.11 -18.50 15.69
CA VAL A 140 16.70 -17.64 16.81
C VAL A 140 17.50 -18.01 18.07
N GLU A 141 17.55 -19.29 18.43
CA GLU A 141 18.35 -19.78 19.56
C GLU A 141 19.85 -19.53 19.37
N ARG A 142 20.40 -19.92 18.19
CA ARG A 142 21.83 -19.80 17.91
C ARG A 142 22.35 -18.36 17.98
N PHE A 143 21.58 -17.41 17.49
CA PHE A 143 22.00 -16.01 17.39
C PHE A 143 21.41 -15.11 18.49
N GLY A 144 20.65 -15.68 19.45
CA GLY A 144 20.03 -14.92 20.53
C GLY A 144 19.05 -13.86 20.05
N LEU A 145 18.28 -14.15 18.99
CA LEU A 145 17.31 -13.20 18.44
C LEU A 145 16.02 -13.20 19.26
N GLU A 146 15.33 -12.05 19.31
CA GLU A 146 13.97 -11.95 19.86
C GLU A 146 12.94 -12.17 18.73
N PRO A 147 12.19 -13.28 18.72
CA PRO A 147 11.17 -13.49 17.70
C PRO A 147 9.99 -12.56 17.96
N ARG A 148 9.62 -11.73 16.97
CA ARG A 148 8.52 -10.75 17.09
C ARG A 148 7.19 -11.24 16.51
N ALA A 149 7.26 -12.01 15.43
CA ALA A 149 6.10 -12.56 14.75
C ALA A 149 6.50 -13.80 13.95
N ARG A 150 5.52 -14.65 13.66
CA ARG A 150 5.62 -15.84 12.83
C ARG A 150 4.92 -15.59 11.50
N LEU A 151 5.61 -15.81 10.38
CA LEU A 151 4.99 -15.89 9.06
C LEU A 151 4.14 -17.17 8.99
N VAL A 152 2.82 -17.03 8.88
CA VAL A 152 1.90 -18.17 8.88
C VAL A 152 1.70 -18.71 7.47
N ALA A 153 1.30 -17.83 6.54
CA ALA A 153 1.07 -18.18 5.15
C ALA A 153 1.07 -16.92 4.27
N MET A 154 1.23 -17.16 2.98
CA MET A 154 1.03 -16.17 1.93
C MET A 154 0.14 -16.77 0.84
N ALA A 155 -0.64 -15.93 0.19
CA ALA A 155 -1.46 -16.26 -0.98
C ALA A 155 -1.46 -15.12 -2.00
N THR A 156 -1.66 -15.49 -3.26
CA THR A 156 -1.82 -14.54 -4.37
C THR A 156 -3.09 -14.86 -5.15
N ALA A 157 -3.62 -13.84 -5.82
CA ALA A 157 -4.75 -13.97 -6.74
C ALA A 157 -4.57 -13.06 -7.96
N GLY A 158 -5.11 -13.48 -9.10
CA GLY A 158 -5.19 -12.67 -10.31
C GLY A 158 -6.58 -12.07 -10.47
N VAL A 159 -6.65 -10.88 -11.03
CA VAL A 159 -7.88 -10.17 -11.44
C VAL A 159 -7.67 -9.55 -12.82
N ALA A 160 -8.72 -8.98 -13.43
CA ALA A 160 -8.54 -8.27 -14.69
C ALA A 160 -7.64 -7.03 -14.51
N PRO A 161 -6.70 -6.73 -15.43
CA PRO A 161 -5.80 -5.58 -15.31
C PRO A 161 -6.49 -4.24 -15.08
N ARG A 162 -7.63 -4.01 -15.76
CA ARG A 162 -8.44 -2.79 -15.63
C ARG A 162 -9.00 -2.51 -14.23
N ILE A 163 -9.10 -3.54 -13.37
CA ILE A 163 -9.55 -3.42 -11.97
C ILE A 163 -8.49 -3.97 -11.00
N MET A 164 -7.20 -3.83 -11.33
CA MET A 164 -6.11 -4.38 -10.52
C MET A 164 -6.18 -4.05 -9.03
N GLY A 165 -6.77 -2.89 -8.68
CA GLY A 165 -6.94 -2.42 -7.32
C GLY A 165 -7.71 -3.37 -6.39
N VAL A 166 -8.59 -4.23 -6.93
CA VAL A 166 -9.36 -5.18 -6.11
C VAL A 166 -8.65 -6.49 -5.82
N GLY A 167 -7.47 -6.71 -6.39
CA GLY A 167 -6.65 -7.91 -6.18
C GLY A 167 -6.45 -8.36 -4.71
N PRO A 168 -6.32 -7.46 -3.72
CA PRO A 168 -6.20 -7.81 -2.30
C PRO A 168 -7.34 -8.69 -1.76
N ALA A 169 -8.57 -8.46 -2.22
CA ALA A 169 -9.74 -9.13 -1.67
C ALA A 169 -9.75 -10.65 -1.96
N PRO A 170 -9.63 -11.13 -3.21
CA PRO A 170 -9.50 -12.56 -3.47
C PRO A 170 -8.21 -13.16 -2.92
N ALA A 171 -7.10 -12.41 -2.86
CA ALA A 171 -5.86 -12.89 -2.24
C ALA A 171 -6.05 -13.15 -0.74
N THR A 172 -6.73 -12.25 -0.04
CA THR A 172 -7.06 -12.36 1.39
C THR A 172 -8.04 -13.49 1.65
N ARG A 173 -9.12 -13.62 0.86
CA ARG A 173 -10.05 -14.76 0.99
C ARG A 173 -9.33 -16.10 0.85
N ARG A 174 -8.49 -16.24 -0.18
CA ARG A 174 -7.66 -17.44 -0.39
C ARG A 174 -6.69 -17.71 0.76
N LEU A 175 -6.10 -16.67 1.35
CA LEU A 175 -5.21 -16.78 2.51
C LEU A 175 -5.95 -17.29 3.76
N LEU A 176 -7.13 -16.74 4.04
CA LEU A 176 -7.95 -17.12 5.18
C LEU A 176 -8.47 -18.55 5.02
N GLU A 177 -8.95 -18.93 3.83
CA GLU A 177 -9.34 -20.31 3.50
C GLU A 177 -8.17 -21.29 3.70
N LYS A 178 -6.98 -20.95 3.19
CA LYS A 178 -5.77 -21.78 3.30
C LYS A 178 -5.34 -22.02 4.75
N THR A 179 -5.61 -21.09 5.65
CA THR A 179 -5.12 -21.13 7.04
C THR A 179 -6.20 -21.54 8.04
N GLY A 180 -7.47 -21.49 7.65
CA GLY A 180 -8.62 -21.69 8.55
C GLY A 180 -8.82 -20.54 9.54
N VAL A 181 -8.04 -19.45 9.44
CA VAL A 181 -8.23 -18.26 10.28
C VAL A 181 -9.39 -17.46 9.74
N ARG A 182 -10.30 -17.06 10.62
CA ARG A 182 -11.46 -16.24 10.25
C ARG A 182 -11.11 -14.75 10.29
N LEU A 183 -11.78 -13.96 9.47
CA LEU A 183 -11.56 -12.50 9.39
C LEU A 183 -11.81 -11.79 10.73
N ASP A 184 -12.76 -12.25 11.53
CA ASP A 184 -13.05 -11.69 12.86
C ASP A 184 -11.90 -11.87 13.86
N GLN A 185 -11.03 -12.87 13.64
CA GLN A 185 -9.82 -13.13 14.42
C GLN A 185 -8.62 -12.28 14.01
N ILE A 186 -8.71 -11.53 12.92
CA ILE A 186 -7.66 -10.60 12.49
C ILE A 186 -7.79 -9.31 13.30
N ASP A 187 -6.71 -8.93 13.99
CA ASP A 187 -6.67 -7.74 14.84
C ASP A 187 -6.17 -6.51 14.07
N VAL A 188 -5.29 -6.72 13.09
CA VAL A 188 -4.70 -5.66 12.25
C VAL A 188 -4.74 -6.06 10.78
N ILE A 189 -5.18 -5.15 9.93
CA ILE A 189 -5.13 -5.28 8.47
C ILE A 189 -4.32 -4.10 7.94
N GLU A 190 -3.13 -4.38 7.43
CA GLU A 190 -2.35 -3.41 6.67
C GLU A 190 -2.68 -3.60 5.18
N LEU A 191 -3.60 -2.78 4.69
CA LEU A 191 -4.03 -2.72 3.29
C LEU A 191 -3.32 -1.56 2.61
N ASN A 192 -2.46 -1.84 1.62
CA ASN A 192 -1.81 -0.77 0.86
C ASN A 192 -2.84 0.15 0.20
N GLU A 193 -2.64 1.45 0.35
CA GLU A 193 -3.55 2.51 -0.13
C GLU A 193 -3.03 3.14 -1.41
N ALA A 194 -2.93 2.37 -2.50
CA ALA A 194 -2.52 2.96 -3.79
C ALA A 194 -3.52 4.05 -4.21
N PHE A 195 -4.80 3.76 -4.03
CA PHE A 195 -5.91 4.70 -4.21
C PHE A 195 -6.99 4.43 -3.17
N ALA A 196 -7.67 5.48 -2.71
CA ALA A 196 -8.78 5.34 -1.79
C ALA A 196 -9.93 4.50 -2.39
N SER A 197 -10.19 4.65 -3.70
CA SER A 197 -11.25 3.89 -4.38
C SER A 197 -11.05 2.38 -4.25
N GLN A 198 -9.83 1.90 -4.50
CA GLN A 198 -9.55 0.47 -4.37
C GLN A 198 -9.48 0.01 -2.92
N GLY A 199 -8.97 0.86 -2.01
CA GLY A 199 -8.93 0.53 -0.59
C GLY A 199 -10.33 0.25 -0.05
N LEU A 200 -11.27 1.15 -0.34
CA LEU A 200 -12.68 1.02 0.03
C LEU A 200 -13.35 -0.17 -0.66
N ALA A 201 -13.12 -0.38 -1.97
CA ALA A 201 -13.68 -1.52 -2.68
C ALA A 201 -13.25 -2.86 -2.04
N VAL A 202 -11.99 -2.99 -1.64
CA VAL A 202 -11.47 -4.18 -0.95
C VAL A 202 -12.08 -4.35 0.43
N VAL A 203 -12.12 -3.28 1.24
CA VAL A 203 -12.68 -3.32 2.61
C VAL A 203 -14.15 -3.75 2.57
N ARG A 204 -14.93 -3.18 1.65
CA ARG A 204 -16.35 -3.51 1.44
C ARG A 204 -16.54 -4.94 0.96
N ASP A 205 -15.72 -5.42 0.01
CA ASP A 205 -15.78 -6.80 -0.47
C ASP A 205 -15.48 -7.82 0.65
N LEU A 206 -14.56 -7.50 1.55
CA LEU A 206 -14.26 -8.30 2.74
C LEU A 206 -15.32 -8.19 3.85
N GLY A 207 -16.37 -7.38 3.66
CA GLY A 207 -17.46 -7.21 4.63
C GLY A 207 -17.09 -6.37 5.84
N LEU A 208 -16.09 -5.49 5.72
CA LEU A 208 -15.64 -4.59 6.78
C LEU A 208 -16.24 -3.19 6.58
N PRO A 209 -16.45 -2.41 7.66
CA PRO A 209 -16.83 -1.01 7.55
C PRO A 209 -15.67 -0.17 7.01
N ASP A 210 -15.99 0.87 6.23
CA ASP A 210 -15.02 1.76 5.56
C ASP A 210 -14.04 2.47 6.50
N ASP A 211 -14.40 2.61 7.77
CA ASP A 211 -13.62 3.25 8.84
C ASP A 211 -13.10 2.26 9.88
N SER A 212 -13.16 0.95 9.59
CA SER A 212 -12.75 -0.13 10.49
C SER A 212 -11.45 0.22 11.25
N PRO A 213 -11.45 0.15 12.59
CA PRO A 213 -10.26 0.45 13.38
C PRO A 213 -9.14 -0.59 13.17
N LYS A 214 -9.48 -1.76 12.60
CA LYS A 214 -8.52 -2.82 12.26
C LYS A 214 -7.69 -2.48 11.02
N VAL A 215 -8.23 -1.69 10.09
CA VAL A 215 -7.60 -1.42 8.79
C VAL A 215 -6.75 -0.16 8.90
N ASN A 216 -5.45 -0.26 8.65
CA ASN A 216 -4.48 0.84 8.64
C ASN A 216 -4.61 1.76 9.87
N PRO A 217 -4.43 1.23 11.10
CA PRO A 217 -4.66 2.00 12.33
C PRO A 217 -3.71 3.20 12.47
N ASN A 218 -2.55 3.16 11.81
CA ASN A 218 -1.53 4.21 11.83
C ASN A 218 -1.44 4.96 10.50
N GLY A 219 -2.49 4.90 9.68
CA GLY A 219 -2.50 5.46 8.32
C GLY A 219 -1.83 4.53 7.31
N GLY A 220 -1.77 4.95 6.06
CA GLY A 220 -1.24 4.14 4.97
C GLY A 220 -0.62 4.97 3.85
N ALA A 221 -0.51 4.38 2.67
CA ALA A 221 0.28 4.93 1.56
C ALA A 221 -0.25 6.27 0.99
N ILE A 222 -1.52 6.65 1.23
CA ILE A 222 -1.99 7.99 0.87
C ILE A 222 -1.27 9.06 1.70
N ALA A 223 -0.94 8.75 2.96
CA ALA A 223 -0.19 9.61 3.86
C ALA A 223 1.31 9.36 3.80
N LEU A 224 1.74 8.11 3.87
CA LEU A 224 3.15 7.72 4.02
C LEU A 224 3.88 7.60 2.68
N GLY A 225 3.17 7.61 1.56
CA GLY A 225 3.74 7.39 0.23
C GLY A 225 3.89 5.91 -0.13
N HIS A 226 4.30 5.67 -1.37
CA HIS A 226 4.34 4.33 -1.96
C HIS A 226 5.62 4.05 -2.79
N PRO A 227 6.79 3.87 -2.15
CA PRO A 227 7.96 3.34 -2.85
C PRO A 227 7.69 1.87 -3.20
N LEU A 228 7.46 1.59 -4.48
CA LEU A 228 6.83 0.34 -4.95
C LEU A 228 7.50 -0.93 -4.40
N GLY A 229 8.83 -1.01 -4.50
CA GLY A 229 9.60 -2.19 -4.06
C GLY A 229 9.71 -2.35 -2.53
N MET A 230 9.54 -1.26 -1.77
CA MET A 230 9.66 -1.26 -0.31
C MET A 230 8.33 -1.48 0.40
N SER A 231 7.23 -1.00 -0.19
CA SER A 231 5.93 -0.92 0.47
C SER A 231 5.44 -2.26 1.00
N GLY A 232 5.67 -3.37 0.28
CA GLY A 232 5.31 -4.71 0.73
C GLY A 232 6.03 -5.15 2.01
N ALA A 233 7.33 -4.82 2.14
CA ALA A 233 8.09 -5.10 3.34
C ALA A 233 7.65 -4.19 4.51
N ARG A 234 7.38 -2.91 4.23
CA ARG A 234 6.90 -1.94 5.21
C ARG A 234 5.58 -2.37 5.86
N ILE A 235 4.57 -2.76 5.06
CA ILE A 235 3.26 -3.15 5.60
C ILE A 235 3.33 -4.41 6.48
N VAL A 236 4.23 -5.34 6.19
CA VAL A 236 4.43 -6.53 7.03
C VAL A 236 5.15 -6.15 8.33
N LEU A 237 6.18 -5.30 8.26
CA LEU A 237 6.91 -4.80 9.43
C LEU A 237 5.98 -4.02 10.37
N THR A 238 5.21 -3.08 9.84
CA THR A 238 4.33 -2.22 10.64
C THR A 238 3.15 -3.01 11.22
N ALA A 239 2.63 -4.01 10.50
CA ALA A 239 1.63 -4.94 11.04
C ALA A 239 2.18 -5.71 12.25
N ALA A 240 3.41 -6.24 12.16
CA ALA A 240 4.05 -6.94 13.27
C ALA A 240 4.31 -6.00 14.47
N HIS A 241 4.69 -4.75 14.19
CA HIS A 241 4.88 -3.73 15.20
C HIS A 241 3.57 -3.37 15.92
N GLN A 242 2.50 -3.14 15.16
CA GLN A 242 1.17 -2.83 15.70
C GLN A 242 0.60 -3.97 16.54
N LEU A 243 0.75 -5.23 16.12
CA LEU A 243 0.35 -6.39 16.94
C LEU A 243 1.10 -6.41 18.28
N ARG A 244 2.41 -6.13 18.27
CA ARG A 244 3.21 -6.08 19.51
C ARG A 244 2.71 -4.98 20.44
N ARG A 245 2.46 -3.77 19.92
CA ARG A 245 2.01 -2.63 20.73
C ARG A 245 0.62 -2.81 21.31
N THR A 246 -0.27 -3.48 20.57
CA THR A 246 -1.68 -3.67 20.98
C THR A 246 -1.94 -4.98 21.72
N GLY A 247 -0.98 -5.91 21.71
CA GLY A 247 -1.19 -7.28 22.20
C GLY A 247 -2.05 -8.14 21.27
N GLY A 248 -2.41 -7.65 20.07
CA GLY A 248 -3.14 -8.41 19.06
C GLY A 248 -2.41 -9.68 18.63
N ARG A 249 -3.15 -10.65 18.08
CA ARG A 249 -2.63 -11.97 17.70
C ARG A 249 -2.34 -12.07 16.21
N TYR A 250 -3.33 -11.83 15.35
CA TYR A 250 -3.19 -12.04 13.89
C TYR A 250 -3.25 -10.74 13.11
N ALA A 251 -2.39 -10.61 12.10
CA ALA A 251 -2.48 -9.54 11.14
C ALA A 251 -2.42 -10.03 9.69
N VAL A 252 -3.16 -9.35 8.82
CA VAL A 252 -3.07 -9.51 7.37
C VAL A 252 -2.41 -8.28 6.78
N ALA A 253 -1.31 -8.48 6.06
CA ALA A 253 -0.73 -7.45 5.20
C ALA A 253 -1.08 -7.79 3.74
N THR A 254 -1.74 -6.88 3.03
CA THR A 254 -2.21 -7.13 1.66
C THR A 254 -2.12 -5.90 0.75
N MET A 255 -1.86 -6.12 -0.54
CA MET A 255 -1.72 -5.04 -1.51
C MET A 255 -2.11 -5.45 -2.93
N CYS A 256 -2.60 -4.48 -3.69
CA CYS A 256 -2.84 -4.62 -5.11
C CYS A 256 -1.52 -4.57 -5.87
N ILE A 257 -1.50 -5.16 -7.05
CA ILE A 257 -0.32 -5.23 -7.91
C ILE A 257 -0.78 -4.86 -9.33
N GLY A 258 -0.07 -3.91 -9.94
CA GLY A 258 -0.35 -3.47 -11.31
C GLY A 258 -0.42 -4.64 -12.29
N VAL A 259 -1.22 -4.47 -13.34
CA VAL A 259 -1.51 -5.53 -14.34
C VAL A 259 -2.37 -6.69 -13.77
N GLY A 260 -3.02 -6.50 -12.62
CA GLY A 260 -4.15 -7.35 -12.21
C GLY A 260 -3.76 -8.49 -11.28
N GLN A 261 -3.11 -8.18 -10.17
CA GLN A 261 -2.79 -9.17 -9.14
C GLN A 261 -3.05 -8.60 -7.73
N GLY A 262 -3.12 -9.49 -6.76
CA GLY A 262 -3.04 -9.16 -5.34
C GLY A 262 -2.26 -10.20 -4.57
N ILE A 263 -1.69 -9.76 -3.45
CA ILE A 263 -0.92 -10.60 -2.52
C ILE A 263 -1.40 -10.33 -1.10
N ALA A 264 -1.46 -11.38 -0.29
CA ALA A 264 -1.81 -11.29 1.12
C ALA A 264 -0.90 -12.22 1.95
N THR A 265 -0.43 -11.72 3.08
CA THR A 265 0.42 -12.43 4.04
C THR A 265 -0.22 -12.41 5.42
N LEU A 266 -0.35 -13.58 6.04
CA LEU A 266 -0.81 -13.73 7.42
C LEU A 266 0.39 -13.86 8.35
N ILE A 267 0.43 -13.03 9.39
CA ILE A 267 1.42 -13.12 10.46
C ILE A 267 0.73 -13.29 11.82
N GLU A 268 1.40 -13.99 12.73
CA GLU A 268 0.96 -14.18 14.12
C GLU A 268 2.02 -13.63 15.07
N ARG A 269 1.62 -12.81 16.05
CA ARG A 269 2.52 -12.38 17.12
C ARG A 269 2.90 -13.59 18.00
N VAL A 270 4.17 -13.68 18.36
CA VAL A 270 4.72 -14.71 19.27
C VAL A 270 5.24 -14.11 20.56
#